data_AF-A0A9W4HBQ3-F1
#
_entry.id   AF-A0A9W4HBQ3-F1
#
_cell.length_a   1.000
_cell.length_b   1.000
_cell.length_c   1.000
_cell.angle_alpha   90.00
_cell.angle_beta   90.00
_cell.angle_gamma   90.00
#
_symmetry.space_group_name_H-M   'P 1'
#
loop_
_entity.id
_entity.type
_entity.pdbx_description
1 polymer ?
#
loop_
_entity_poly.entity_id
_entity_poly.type
_entity_poly.pdbx_seq_one_letter_code
_entity_poly.pdbx_strand_id
1 'polypeptide(L)'
;MFSFSLQQTSRPQPAKYQRPVNTAMDDDNSSPAKQGKQHVPDDMLIGGEKTEMEIKLERDGNINALQRYRYLNWRKTPIQTEVSCELLDIEEKLREVVQEEIAIKGGAPPGTNTQERLRTLNTRYWLLAQKWWYFRSDLEDLQLRAFKLWRSHPRWYLHSSLVEECAGRQGCCARGCGCCQNRKLPSSRSLGVGHCTFECACCRKARGFEVPASDKKLIKERFKNALENRGNRITRYRLVSIWGLVNDSQKSPFDMIDAPPSYE
;
A
#
# COMPACT_ATOMS: atom_id res chain seq x y z
N MET A 1 -40.05 -26.94 -28.16
CA MET A 1 -38.65 -27.26 -28.53
C MET A 1 -37.99 -25.98 -29.02
N PHE A 2 -37.19 -25.32 -28.19
CA PHE A 2 -36.37 -24.18 -28.61
C PHE A 2 -34.97 -24.36 -28.02
N SER A 3 -34.02 -24.71 -28.89
CA SER A 3 -32.61 -24.91 -28.57
C SER A 3 -31.90 -23.56 -28.48
N PHE A 4 -31.27 -23.28 -27.34
CA PHE A 4 -30.33 -22.17 -27.20
C PHE A 4 -28.91 -22.64 -27.51
N SER A 5 -28.34 -22.06 -28.57
CA SER A 5 -26.95 -22.26 -28.98
C SER A 5 -26.03 -21.39 -28.13
N LEU A 6 -25.11 -22.03 -27.40
CA LEU A 6 -24.03 -21.40 -26.63
C LEU A 6 -22.86 -21.06 -27.57
N GLN A 7 -22.69 -19.78 -27.92
CA GLN A 7 -21.45 -19.32 -28.53
C GLN A 7 -20.36 -19.20 -27.46
N GLN A 8 -19.38 -20.10 -27.52
CA GLN A 8 -18.12 -20.01 -26.78
C GLN A 8 -17.24 -18.93 -27.41
N THR A 9 -16.91 -17.88 -26.65
CA THR A 9 -15.88 -16.92 -27.04
C THR A 9 -14.53 -17.39 -26.49
N SER A 10 -13.62 -17.68 -27.41
CA SER A 10 -12.25 -18.11 -27.15
C SER A 10 -11.42 -17.00 -26.48
N ARG A 11 -10.69 -17.33 -25.41
CA ARG A 11 -9.70 -16.44 -24.77
C ARG A 11 -8.49 -16.22 -25.69
N PRO A 12 -7.94 -14.99 -25.80
CA PRO A 12 -6.68 -14.77 -26.51
C PRO A 12 -5.49 -15.25 -25.66
N GLN A 13 -4.56 -15.95 -26.30
CA GLN A 13 -3.27 -16.35 -25.72
C GLN A 13 -2.31 -15.15 -25.64
N PRO A 14 -1.44 -15.08 -24.62
CA PRO A 14 -0.43 -14.02 -24.53
C PRO A 14 0.71 -14.24 -25.54
N ALA A 15 1.14 -13.14 -26.15
CA ALA A 15 2.21 -13.09 -27.14
C ALA A 15 3.56 -13.55 -26.57
N LYS A 16 4.27 -14.41 -27.31
CA LYS A 16 5.62 -14.88 -27.00
C LYS A 16 6.62 -13.76 -27.32
N TYR A 17 7.39 -13.35 -26.32
CA TYR A 17 8.49 -12.40 -26.48
C TYR A 17 9.71 -13.13 -27.08
N GLN A 18 10.10 -12.77 -28.31
CA GLN A 18 11.32 -13.25 -28.96
C GLN A 18 12.50 -12.31 -28.63
N ARG A 19 13.62 -12.87 -28.17
CA ARG A 19 14.89 -12.13 -27.99
C ARG A 19 15.50 -11.77 -29.34
N PRO A 20 16.12 -10.59 -29.50
CA PRO A 20 16.96 -10.33 -30.65
C PRO A 20 18.28 -11.11 -30.57
N VAL A 21 18.71 -11.57 -31.74
CA VAL A 21 19.95 -12.29 -32.03
C VAL A 21 21.10 -11.29 -32.10
N ASN A 22 22.22 -11.59 -31.42
CA ASN A 22 23.47 -10.86 -31.57
C ASN A 22 24.19 -11.35 -32.84
N THR A 23 24.48 -10.44 -33.76
CA THR A 23 25.47 -10.65 -34.83
C THR A 23 26.77 -9.99 -34.43
N ALA A 24 27.81 -10.82 -34.25
CA ALA A 24 29.21 -10.40 -34.19
C ALA A 24 29.72 -10.10 -35.60
N MET A 25 30.58 -9.09 -35.71
CA MET A 25 31.65 -9.03 -36.71
C MET A 25 32.88 -8.44 -36.03
N ASP A 26 33.97 -9.21 -36.13
CA ASP A 26 35.33 -8.89 -35.72
C ASP A 26 35.93 -7.81 -36.63
N ASP A 27 36.85 -7.00 -36.10
CA ASP A 27 38.15 -6.73 -36.75
C ASP A 27 39.11 -6.01 -35.80
N ASP A 28 40.34 -6.53 -35.80
CA ASP A 28 41.55 -6.16 -35.04
C ASP A 28 42.05 -4.71 -35.29
N ASN A 29 42.53 -4.04 -34.23
CA ASN A 29 43.90 -3.46 -34.21
C ASN A 29 44.31 -2.83 -32.84
N SER A 30 45.39 -3.38 -32.27
CA SER A 30 46.57 -2.71 -31.66
C SER A 30 46.44 -1.60 -30.57
N SER A 31 47.14 -1.83 -29.45
CA SER A 31 47.35 -1.02 -28.21
C SER A 31 48.08 0.34 -28.39
N PRO A 32 48.39 1.18 -27.35
CA PRO A 32 48.13 1.08 -25.90
C PRO A 32 47.60 2.38 -25.19
N ALA A 33 47.02 2.16 -24.00
CA ALA A 33 46.91 3.05 -22.82
C ALA A 33 46.76 4.58 -22.99
N LYS A 34 45.61 5.11 -22.56
CA LYS A 34 45.51 6.39 -21.82
C LYS A 34 44.22 6.41 -20.99
N GLN A 35 44.39 6.53 -19.68
CA GLN A 35 43.33 6.69 -18.68
C GLN A 35 42.56 7.99 -18.95
N GLY A 36 41.38 7.87 -19.55
CA GLY A 36 40.39 8.94 -19.59
C GLY A 36 39.52 8.83 -18.34
N LYS A 37 39.68 9.75 -17.39
CA LYS A 37 38.69 9.99 -16.34
C LYS A 37 37.38 10.38 -17.03
N GLN A 38 36.44 9.45 -17.11
CA GLN A 38 35.05 9.76 -17.42
C GLN A 38 34.48 10.54 -16.23
N HIS A 39 34.38 11.86 -16.41
CA HIS A 39 33.52 12.67 -15.56
C HIS A 39 32.07 12.32 -15.91
N VAL A 40 31.44 11.50 -15.09
CA VAL A 40 29.98 11.37 -15.07
C VAL A 40 29.47 12.48 -14.14
N PRO A 41 28.56 13.36 -14.59
CA PRO A 41 27.94 14.35 -13.72
C PRO A 41 26.77 13.73 -12.94
N ASP A 42 26.77 14.05 -11.65
CA ASP A 42 25.62 14.22 -10.74
C ASP A 42 24.51 13.17 -10.82
N ASP A 43 24.59 12.15 -9.96
CA ASP A 43 23.42 11.38 -9.55
C ASP A 43 23.38 11.36 -8.02
N MET A 44 22.23 11.75 -7.47
CA MET A 44 21.99 11.88 -6.04
C MET A 44 22.10 10.52 -5.34
N LEU A 45 23.32 10.17 -4.90
CA LEU A 45 23.58 9.01 -4.06
C LEU A 45 23.02 9.24 -2.65
N ILE A 46 21.75 8.90 -2.41
CA ILE A 46 21.23 8.74 -1.04
C ILE A 46 20.36 7.47 -0.97
N GLY A 47 21.06 6.34 -0.82
CA GLY A 47 20.53 5.04 -0.43
C GLY A 47 21.71 4.18 0.02
N GLY A 48 21.66 3.59 1.21
CA GLY A 48 22.74 2.74 1.70
C GLY A 48 22.83 1.48 0.85
N GLU A 49 24.05 1.05 0.54
CA GLU A 49 24.26 -0.20 -0.20
C GLU A 49 23.60 -1.38 0.51
N LYS A 50 23.00 -2.29 -0.26
CA LYS A 50 22.45 -3.53 0.29
C LYS A 50 23.60 -4.37 0.85
N THR A 51 23.41 -4.90 2.05
CA THR A 51 24.38 -5.85 2.61
C THR A 51 24.34 -7.17 1.84
N GLU A 52 25.42 -7.94 1.89
CA GLU A 52 25.48 -9.29 1.31
C GLU A 52 24.33 -10.18 1.83
N MET A 53 23.98 -10.04 3.12
CA MET A 53 22.86 -10.75 3.73
C MET A 53 21.52 -10.34 3.12
N GLU A 54 21.28 -9.04 2.90
CA GLU A 54 20.05 -8.56 2.25
C GLU A 54 19.95 -9.10 0.82
N ILE A 55 21.05 -9.06 0.06
CA ILE A 55 21.11 -9.58 -1.32
C ILE A 55 20.83 -11.09 -1.35
N LYS A 56 21.41 -11.85 -0.41
CA LYS A 56 21.18 -13.28 -0.29
C LYS A 56 19.70 -13.58 0.00
N LEU A 57 19.10 -12.92 0.99
CA LEU A 57 17.69 -13.11 1.34
C LEU A 57 16.73 -12.73 0.21
N GLU A 58 17.06 -11.69 -0.57
CA GLU A 58 16.34 -11.34 -1.79
C GLU A 58 16.44 -12.44 -2.85
N ARG A 59 17.65 -12.98 -3.09
CA ARG A 59 17.88 -14.05 -4.07
C ARG A 59 17.17 -15.34 -3.70
N ASP A 60 17.15 -15.67 -2.41
CA ASP A 60 16.51 -16.88 -1.87
C ASP A 60 14.97 -16.78 -1.91
N GLY A 61 14.41 -15.60 -2.20
CA GLY A 61 12.96 -15.39 -2.28
C GLY A 61 12.23 -15.46 -0.93
N ASN A 62 12.96 -15.52 0.18
CA ASN A 62 12.37 -15.59 1.52
C ASN A 62 11.93 -14.21 2.00
N ILE A 63 10.74 -13.78 1.55
CA ILE A 63 10.20 -12.44 1.81
C ILE A 63 10.01 -12.18 3.31
N ASN A 64 9.58 -13.17 4.11
CA ASN A 64 9.43 -12.99 5.55
C ASN A 64 10.78 -12.69 6.21
N ALA A 65 11.79 -13.53 5.95
CA ALA A 65 13.12 -13.35 6.51
C ALA A 65 13.77 -12.03 6.05
N LEU A 66 13.61 -11.67 4.77
CA LEU A 66 14.07 -10.40 4.23
C LEU A 66 13.43 -9.19 4.94
N GLN A 67 12.10 -9.18 5.08
CA GLN A 67 11.41 -8.08 5.75
C GLN A 67 11.77 -8.01 7.24
N ARG A 68 11.91 -9.15 7.93
CA ARG A 68 12.40 -9.21 9.32
C ARG A 68 13.82 -8.68 9.44
N TYR A 69 14.70 -9.04 8.51
CA TYR A 69 16.07 -8.51 8.46
C TYR A 69 16.06 -6.99 8.36
N ARG A 70 15.32 -6.43 7.39
CA ARG A 70 15.21 -4.96 7.22
C ARG A 70 14.65 -4.29 8.47
N TYR A 71 13.57 -4.83 9.03
CA TYR A 71 12.92 -4.32 10.23
C TYR A 71 13.85 -4.29 11.45
N LEU A 72 14.55 -5.40 11.71
CA LEU A 72 15.44 -5.53 12.87
C LEU A 72 16.68 -4.64 12.74
N ASN A 73 17.20 -4.44 11.53
CA ASN A 73 18.34 -3.54 11.32
C ASN A 73 17.91 -2.07 11.38
N TRP A 74 16.77 -1.71 10.80
CA TRP A 74 16.18 -0.37 10.94
C TRP A 74 15.93 -0.01 12.41
N ARG A 75 15.47 -0.97 13.22
CA ARG A 75 15.28 -0.75 14.67
C ARG A 75 16.56 -0.50 15.47
N LYS A 76 17.73 -0.88 14.94
CA LYS A 76 19.02 -0.62 15.57
C LYS A 76 19.55 0.77 15.27
N THR A 77 18.98 1.49 14.30
CA THR A 77 19.39 2.85 13.97
C THR A 77 19.13 3.78 15.17
N PRO A 78 20.12 4.56 15.64
CA PRO A 78 20.01 5.38 16.85
C PRO A 78 18.99 6.52 16.76
N ILE A 79 18.72 7.00 15.54
CA ILE A 79 17.77 8.07 15.25
C ILE A 79 16.73 7.47 14.30
N GLN A 80 15.53 7.22 14.83
CA GLN A 80 14.38 6.84 14.01
C GLN A 80 13.47 8.06 13.90
N THR A 81 13.37 8.63 12.70
CA THR A 81 12.34 9.64 12.44
C THR A 81 11.03 8.88 12.28
N GLU A 82 10.05 9.12 13.16
CA GLU A 82 8.81 8.33 13.20
C GLU A 82 7.79 8.69 12.10
N VAL A 83 8.24 9.07 10.89
CA VAL A 83 7.40 9.54 9.77
C VAL A 83 6.34 8.53 9.30
N SER A 84 6.50 7.25 9.65
CA SER A 84 5.55 6.19 9.30
C SER A 84 4.19 6.36 9.96
N CYS A 85 4.10 7.03 11.12
CA CYS A 85 2.82 7.33 11.76
C CYS A 85 2.02 8.34 10.94
N GLU A 86 2.67 9.45 10.58
CA GLU A 86 2.11 10.51 9.75
C GLU A 86 1.70 9.97 8.38
N LEU A 87 2.55 9.13 7.78
CA LEU A 87 2.25 8.49 6.50
C LEU A 87 0.93 7.69 6.57
N LEU A 88 0.76 6.86 7.60
CA LEU A 88 -0.45 6.04 7.77
C LEU A 88 -1.69 6.87 8.11
N ASP A 89 -1.54 7.95 8.89
CA ASP A 89 -2.60 8.93 9.16
C ASP A 89 -3.07 9.61 7.87
N ILE A 90 -2.13 9.95 6.98
CA ILE A 90 -2.43 10.52 5.65
C ILE A 90 -3.11 9.49 4.75
N GLU A 91 -2.67 8.22 4.74
CA GLU A 91 -3.33 7.15 3.99
C GLU A 91 -4.77 6.93 4.45
N GLU A 92 -5.05 7.01 5.75
CA GLU A 92 -6.43 6.95 6.25
C GLU A 92 -7.28 8.12 5.76
N LYS A 93 -6.77 9.34 5.82
CA LYS A 93 -7.47 10.54 5.32
C LYS A 93 -7.72 10.47 3.80
N LEU A 94 -6.79 9.90 3.04
CA LEU A 94 -6.96 9.65 1.60
C LEU A 94 -8.10 8.65 1.35
N ARG A 95 -8.16 7.56 2.15
CA ARG A 95 -9.28 6.61 2.10
C ARG A 95 -10.62 7.27 2.43
N GLU A 96 -10.68 8.14 3.44
CA GLU A 96 -11.91 8.88 3.77
C GLU A 96 -12.42 9.72 2.60
N VAL A 97 -11.54 10.52 2.01
CA VAL A 97 -11.89 11.38 0.86
C VAL A 97 -12.44 10.54 -0.30
N VAL A 98 -11.76 9.45 -0.64
CA VAL A 98 -12.18 8.57 -1.73
C VAL A 98 -13.48 7.84 -1.42
N GLN A 99 -13.69 7.43 -0.18
CA GLN A 99 -14.91 6.73 0.23
C GLN A 99 -16.12 7.67 0.27
N GLU A 100 -15.92 8.91 0.68
CA GLU A 100 -16.95 9.97 0.61
C GLU A 100 -17.27 10.32 -0.85
N GLU A 101 -16.25 10.47 -1.71
CA GLU A 101 -16.43 10.71 -3.14
C GLU A 101 -17.29 9.60 -3.80
N ILE A 102 -16.99 8.34 -3.49
CA ILE A 102 -17.77 7.18 -3.96
C ILE A 102 -19.20 7.22 -3.41
N ALA A 103 -19.38 7.58 -2.13
CA ALA A 103 -20.70 7.67 -1.52
C ALA A 103 -21.57 8.74 -2.20
N ILE A 104 -21.00 9.91 -2.47
CA ILE A 104 -21.67 11.02 -3.16
C ILE A 104 -22.05 10.62 -4.58
N LYS A 105 -21.11 10.04 -5.34
CA LYS A 105 -21.36 9.60 -6.73
C LYS A 105 -22.35 8.44 -6.82
N GLY A 106 -22.48 7.64 -5.75
CA GLY A 106 -23.40 6.52 -5.67
C GLY A 106 -24.82 6.88 -5.19
N GLY A 107 -25.09 8.12 -4.79
CA GLY A 107 -26.37 8.54 -4.22
C GLY A 107 -26.95 9.79 -4.90
N ALA A 108 -27.97 9.60 -5.74
CA ALA A 108 -28.85 10.63 -6.35
C ALA A 108 -28.18 11.64 -7.32
N PRO A 109 -28.92 12.28 -8.25
CA PRO A 109 -28.33 13.12 -9.29
C PRO A 109 -27.63 14.37 -8.74
N PRO A 110 -26.58 14.86 -9.41
CA PRO A 110 -25.75 15.95 -8.90
C PRO A 110 -26.51 17.28 -8.86
N GLY A 111 -26.67 17.84 -7.66
CA GLY A 111 -27.04 19.24 -7.43
C GLY A 111 -25.82 20.13 -7.21
N THR A 112 -26.02 21.46 -7.13
CA THR A 112 -24.95 22.46 -6.94
C THR A 112 -24.11 22.21 -5.68
N ASN A 113 -24.75 21.79 -4.57
CA ASN A 113 -24.08 21.42 -3.32
C ASN A 113 -23.19 20.17 -3.47
N THR A 114 -23.65 19.18 -4.26
CA THR A 114 -22.87 17.97 -4.56
C THR A 114 -21.60 18.32 -5.33
N GLN A 115 -21.70 19.19 -6.34
CA GLN A 115 -20.55 19.60 -7.13
C GLN A 115 -19.53 20.36 -6.27
N GLU A 116 -19.99 21.22 -5.35
CA GLU A 116 -19.10 21.93 -4.43
C GLU A 116 -18.35 20.97 -3.49
N ARG A 117 -19.06 20.01 -2.87
CA ARG A 117 -18.40 18.98 -2.05
C ARG A 117 -17.36 18.19 -2.83
N LEU A 118 -17.66 17.79 -4.07
CA LEU A 118 -16.69 17.07 -4.90
C LEU A 118 -15.46 17.93 -5.21
N ARG A 119 -15.61 19.24 -5.44
CA ARG A 119 -14.47 20.16 -5.58
C ARG A 119 -13.64 20.24 -4.30
N THR A 120 -14.29 20.38 -3.14
CA THR A 120 -13.59 20.37 -1.84
C THR A 120 -12.81 19.06 -1.62
N LEU A 121 -13.42 17.91 -1.93
CA LEU A 121 -12.79 16.61 -1.81
C LEU A 121 -11.59 16.46 -2.76
N ASN A 122 -11.68 16.97 -3.99
CA ASN A 122 -10.57 16.96 -4.94
C ASN A 122 -9.37 17.79 -4.42
N THR A 123 -9.62 19.00 -3.92
CA THR A 123 -8.57 19.84 -3.31
C THR A 123 -7.92 19.13 -2.13
N ARG A 124 -8.74 18.52 -1.25
CA ARG A 124 -8.25 17.79 -0.09
C ARG A 124 -7.43 16.56 -0.49
N TYR A 125 -7.87 15.80 -1.50
CA TYR A 125 -7.12 14.65 -2.03
C TYR A 125 -5.75 15.10 -2.54
N TRP A 126 -5.70 16.16 -3.35
CA TRP A 126 -4.45 16.66 -3.91
C TRP A 126 -3.45 17.05 -2.82
N LEU A 127 -3.89 17.84 -1.82
CA LEU A 127 -3.03 18.23 -0.68
C LEU A 127 -2.53 17.02 0.12
N LEU A 128 -3.40 16.04 0.36
CA LEU A 128 -3.02 14.81 1.08
C LEU A 128 -2.06 13.95 0.26
N ALA A 129 -2.23 13.88 -1.06
CA ALA A 129 -1.32 13.15 -1.94
C ALA A 129 0.08 13.78 -1.95
N GLN A 130 0.19 15.12 -1.93
CA GLN A 130 1.48 15.81 -1.77
C GLN A 130 2.14 15.45 -0.44
N LYS A 131 1.38 15.49 0.67
CA LYS A 131 1.88 15.08 1.99
C LYS A 131 2.31 13.61 2.04
N TRP A 132 1.56 12.73 1.38
CA TRP A 132 1.91 11.32 1.30
C TRP A 132 3.25 11.13 0.59
N TRP A 133 3.50 11.84 -0.52
CA TRP A 133 4.78 11.79 -1.21
C TRP A 133 5.93 12.30 -0.34
N TYR A 134 5.71 13.41 0.36
CA TYR A 134 6.69 13.95 1.32
C TYR A 134 7.06 12.91 2.39
N PHE A 135 6.09 12.39 3.15
CA PHE A 135 6.37 11.43 4.23
C PHE A 135 6.89 10.09 3.73
N ARG A 136 6.50 9.65 2.53
CA ARG A 136 7.06 8.45 1.91
C ARG A 136 8.54 8.65 1.56
N SER A 137 8.91 9.81 1.03
CA SER A 137 10.30 10.11 0.68
C SER A 137 11.19 10.24 1.90
N ASP A 138 10.62 10.65 3.04
CA ASP A 138 11.33 10.72 4.33
C ASP A 138 11.46 9.36 5.03
N LEU A 139 10.91 8.27 4.48
CA LEU A 139 11.16 6.93 5.02
C LEU A 139 12.64 6.58 4.87
N GLU A 140 13.26 6.11 5.96
CA GLU A 140 14.65 5.62 5.94
C GLU A 140 14.84 4.51 4.90
N ASP A 141 16.04 4.38 4.36
CA ASP A 141 16.36 3.51 3.23
C ASP A 141 15.87 2.05 3.39
N LEU A 142 16.17 1.38 4.52
CA LEU A 142 15.67 0.02 4.79
C LEU A 142 14.14 -0.04 4.89
N GLN A 143 13.52 0.97 5.51
CA GLN A 143 12.08 1.07 5.65
C GLN A 143 11.41 1.35 4.30
N LEU A 144 12.01 2.20 3.46
CA LEU A 144 11.54 2.51 2.12
C LEU A 144 11.63 1.30 1.20
N ARG A 145 12.73 0.53 1.24
CA ARG A 145 12.86 -0.74 0.50
C ARG A 145 11.83 -1.76 0.94
N ALA A 146 11.65 -1.92 2.26
CA ALA A 146 10.61 -2.77 2.83
C ALA A 146 9.21 -2.37 2.36
N PHE A 147 8.89 -1.08 2.46
CA PHE A 147 7.62 -0.51 2.03
C PHE A 147 7.38 -0.71 0.53
N LYS A 148 8.37 -0.44 -0.32
CA LYS A 148 8.29 -0.65 -1.77
C LYS A 148 8.03 -2.12 -2.11
N LEU A 149 8.78 -3.05 -1.52
CA LEU A 149 8.59 -4.48 -1.74
C LEU A 149 7.19 -4.91 -1.28
N TRP A 150 6.80 -4.56 -0.05
CA TRP A 150 5.51 -4.93 0.50
C TRP A 150 4.34 -4.38 -0.34
N ARG A 151 4.38 -3.09 -0.66
CA ARG A 151 3.34 -2.40 -1.43
C ARG A 151 3.40 -2.69 -2.93
N SER A 152 4.37 -3.46 -3.41
CA SER A 152 4.41 -3.93 -4.82
C SER A 152 3.25 -4.90 -5.11
N HIS A 153 2.75 -5.60 -4.09
CA HIS A 153 1.56 -6.42 -4.24
C HIS A 153 0.31 -5.51 -4.25
N PRO A 154 -0.47 -5.44 -5.35
CA PRO A 154 -1.57 -4.48 -5.48
C PRO A 154 -2.70 -4.69 -4.47
N ARG A 155 -2.75 -5.89 -3.85
CA ARG A 155 -3.71 -6.28 -2.81
C ARG A 155 -3.10 -6.34 -1.40
N TRP A 156 -1.96 -5.70 -1.16
CA TRP A 156 -1.30 -5.65 0.17
C TRP A 156 -2.28 -5.30 1.31
N TYR A 157 -3.26 -4.45 1.03
CA TYR A 157 -4.25 -3.99 2.01
C TYR A 157 -5.27 -5.07 2.41
N LEU A 158 -5.29 -6.23 1.75
CA LEU A 158 -6.11 -7.39 2.08
C LEU A 158 -5.32 -8.47 2.82
N HIS A 159 -4.19 -8.09 3.40
CA HIS A 159 -3.48 -8.91 4.37
C HIS A 159 -4.42 -9.25 5.55
N SER A 160 -4.43 -10.51 5.99
CA SER A 160 -5.37 -11.04 6.99
C SER A 160 -5.46 -10.19 8.26
N SER A 161 -4.33 -9.71 8.80
CA SER A 161 -4.34 -8.82 9.97
C SER A 161 -5.05 -7.47 9.76
N LEU A 162 -5.04 -6.92 8.54
CA LEU A 162 -5.78 -5.69 8.22
C LEU A 162 -7.28 -5.98 8.04
N VAL A 163 -7.60 -7.16 7.51
CA VAL A 163 -8.98 -7.68 7.40
C VAL A 163 -9.58 -7.87 8.79
N GLU A 164 -8.83 -8.49 9.71
CA GLU A 164 -9.21 -8.67 11.12
C GLU A 164 -9.48 -7.33 11.81
N GLU A 165 -8.61 -6.34 11.61
CA GLU A 165 -8.78 -5.00 12.17
C GLU A 165 -10.04 -4.31 11.63
N CYS A 166 -10.30 -4.44 10.32
CA CYS A 166 -11.54 -3.96 9.71
C CYS A 166 -12.76 -4.67 10.31
N ALA A 167 -12.69 -5.99 10.52
CA ALA A 167 -13.76 -6.77 11.11
C ALA A 167 -14.01 -6.40 12.57
N GLY A 168 -12.96 -6.25 13.39
CA GLY A 168 -13.05 -5.86 14.80
C GLY A 168 -13.66 -4.46 15.00
N ARG A 169 -13.49 -3.55 14.03
CA ARG A 169 -14.19 -2.25 13.98
C ARG A 169 -15.61 -2.34 13.42
N GLN A 170 -16.18 -3.54 13.30
CA GLN A 170 -17.49 -3.80 12.72
C GLN A 170 -17.62 -3.26 11.28
N GLY A 171 -16.52 -3.31 10.52
CA GLY A 171 -16.43 -2.83 9.15
C GLY A 171 -17.04 -3.77 8.11
N CYS A 172 -16.76 -3.49 6.83
CA CYS A 172 -17.23 -4.30 5.71
C CYS A 172 -16.76 -5.77 5.78
N CYS A 173 -15.57 -6.01 6.35
CA CYS A 173 -15.00 -7.35 6.48
C CYS A 173 -15.75 -8.24 7.48
N ALA A 174 -16.32 -7.68 8.55
CA ALA A 174 -17.17 -8.44 9.47
C ALA A 174 -18.50 -8.89 8.82
N ARG A 175 -19.03 -8.08 7.90
CA ARG A 175 -20.32 -8.35 7.24
C ARG A 175 -20.20 -9.17 5.96
N GLY A 176 -18.99 -9.41 5.46
CA GLY A 176 -18.79 -10.13 4.19
C GLY A 176 -19.37 -9.42 2.96
N CYS A 177 -19.63 -8.11 2.99
CA CYS A 177 -20.29 -7.40 1.87
C CYS A 177 -19.38 -7.21 0.63
N GLY A 178 -18.12 -7.63 0.69
CA GLY A 178 -17.16 -7.55 -0.42
C GLY A 178 -16.66 -6.15 -0.77
N CYS A 179 -17.17 -5.08 -0.15
CA CYS A 179 -16.81 -3.70 -0.54
C CYS A 179 -15.32 -3.39 -0.40
N CYS A 180 -14.60 -3.97 0.56
CA CYS A 180 -13.14 -3.75 0.68
C CYS A 180 -12.37 -4.45 -0.43
N GLN A 181 -12.78 -5.67 -0.78
CA GLN A 181 -12.10 -6.51 -1.78
C GLN A 181 -12.35 -6.04 -3.22
N ASN A 182 -13.58 -5.58 -3.48
CA ASN A 182 -14.09 -5.33 -4.83
C ASN A 182 -14.13 -3.84 -5.19
N ARG A 183 -13.59 -2.96 -4.33
CA ARG A 183 -13.60 -1.52 -4.59
C ARG A 183 -12.77 -1.21 -5.83
N LYS A 184 -13.44 -0.75 -6.89
CA LYS A 184 -12.77 -0.22 -8.09
C LYS A 184 -12.41 1.24 -7.84
N LEU A 185 -11.12 1.53 -7.78
CA LEU A 185 -10.61 2.88 -7.70
C LEU A 185 -10.07 3.32 -9.06
N PRO A 186 -10.38 4.54 -9.52
CA PRO A 186 -9.67 5.09 -10.68
C PRO A 186 -8.19 5.25 -10.34
N SER A 187 -7.33 5.19 -11.36
CA SER A 187 -5.87 5.35 -11.19
C SER A 187 -5.50 6.66 -10.49
N SER A 188 -6.27 7.73 -10.72
CA SER A 188 -6.13 9.03 -10.07
C SER A 188 -6.46 9.04 -8.57
N ARG A 189 -7.01 7.94 -8.03
CA ARG A 189 -7.36 7.74 -6.62
C ARG A 189 -6.69 6.51 -6.00
N SER A 190 -5.59 6.04 -6.58
CA SER A 190 -4.88 4.81 -6.15
C SER A 190 -4.40 4.86 -4.70
N LEU A 191 -4.05 6.04 -4.17
CA LEU A 191 -3.63 6.19 -2.76
C LEU A 191 -4.79 6.03 -1.76
N GLY A 192 -6.04 6.07 -2.22
CA GLY A 192 -7.22 5.82 -1.39
C GLY A 192 -7.58 4.33 -1.24
N VAL A 193 -6.67 3.42 -1.59
CA VAL A 193 -6.89 1.98 -1.46
C VAL A 193 -6.84 1.53 0.01
N GLY A 194 -7.67 0.56 0.37
CA GLY A 194 -7.67 -0.07 1.69
C GLY A 194 -9.07 -0.35 2.26
N HIS A 195 -9.09 -0.65 3.56
CA HIS A 195 -10.33 -0.97 4.27
C HIS A 195 -11.24 0.24 4.50
N CYS A 196 -12.50 -0.03 4.86
CA CYS A 196 -13.48 1.02 5.09
C CYS A 196 -13.11 1.91 6.28
N THR A 197 -13.39 3.20 6.13
CA THR A 197 -13.39 4.21 7.19
C THR A 197 -14.84 4.56 7.56
N PHE A 198 -15.03 5.57 8.41
CA PHE A 198 -16.36 6.11 8.71
C PHE A 198 -17.11 6.63 7.48
N GLU A 199 -16.41 6.98 6.39
CA GLU A 199 -17.01 7.52 5.17
C GLU A 199 -17.51 6.45 4.20
N CYS A 200 -17.31 5.17 4.49
CA CYS A 200 -17.83 4.11 3.65
C CYS A 200 -19.36 4.10 3.64
N ALA A 201 -19.97 4.35 2.48
CA ALA A 201 -21.44 4.31 2.29
C ALA A 201 -22.08 3.02 2.79
N CYS A 202 -21.47 1.86 2.52
CA CYS A 202 -21.95 0.56 3.00
C CYS A 202 -21.97 0.50 4.54
N CYS A 203 -20.88 0.93 5.21
CA CYS A 203 -20.81 0.98 6.67
C CYS A 203 -21.79 1.99 7.26
N ARG A 204 -21.93 3.18 6.65
CA ARG A 204 -22.90 4.19 7.09
C ARG A 204 -24.33 3.65 7.04
N LYS A 205 -24.72 3.02 5.93
CA LYS A 205 -26.04 2.38 5.78
C LYS A 205 -26.26 1.28 6.80
N ALA A 206 -25.29 0.39 6.99
CA ALA A 206 -25.40 -0.71 7.95
C ALA A 206 -25.49 -0.22 9.40
N ARG A 207 -24.77 0.86 9.73
CA ARG A 207 -24.78 1.46 11.06
C ARG A 207 -26.07 2.23 11.36
N GLY A 208 -26.73 2.79 10.34
CA GLY A 208 -28.04 3.43 10.47
C GLY A 208 -28.03 4.84 11.08
N PHE A 209 -26.86 5.41 11.37
CA PHE A 209 -26.71 6.78 11.88
C PHE A 209 -25.44 7.45 11.36
N GLU A 210 -25.32 8.76 11.52
CA GLU A 210 -24.07 9.50 11.25
C GLU A 210 -23.22 9.60 12.51
N VAL A 211 -21.91 9.40 12.39
CA VAL A 211 -20.99 9.69 13.52
C VAL A 211 -20.70 11.20 13.49
N PRO A 212 -20.92 11.94 14.58
CA PRO A 212 -20.50 13.33 14.68
C PRO A 212 -19.01 13.51 14.42
N ALA A 213 -18.61 14.66 13.86
CA ALA A 213 -17.20 14.94 13.58
C ALA A 213 -16.32 14.93 14.84
N SER A 214 -16.87 15.39 15.98
CA SER A 214 -16.23 15.32 17.29
C SER A 214 -15.91 13.89 17.71
N ASP A 215 -16.86 12.98 17.51
CA ASP A 215 -16.73 11.58 17.93
C ASP A 215 -15.78 10.82 17.01
N LYS A 216 -15.83 11.09 15.70
CA LYS A 216 -14.81 10.58 14.75
C LYS A 216 -13.41 10.98 15.19
N LYS A 217 -13.22 12.26 15.56
CA LYS A 217 -11.94 12.78 16.04
C LYS A 217 -11.52 12.09 17.34
N LEU A 218 -12.41 12.01 18.32
CA LEU A 218 -12.14 11.39 19.63
C LEU A 218 -11.76 9.91 19.49
N ILE A 219 -12.47 9.14 18.66
CA ILE A 219 -12.18 7.71 18.45
C ILE A 219 -10.79 7.53 17.84
N LYS A 220 -10.45 8.35 16.83
CA LYS A 220 -9.13 8.32 16.18
C LYS A 220 -8.01 8.71 17.15
N GLU A 221 -8.21 9.77 17.93
CA GLU A 221 -7.24 10.22 18.93
C GLU A 221 -7.05 9.17 20.03
N ARG A 222 -8.11 8.54 20.52
CA ARG A 222 -7.97 7.43 21.49
C ARG A 222 -7.19 6.27 20.92
N PHE A 223 -7.45 5.91 19.66
CA PHE A 223 -6.67 4.86 19.00
C PHE A 223 -5.21 5.28 18.92
N LYS A 224 -4.90 6.49 18.43
CA LYS A 224 -3.54 7.04 18.33
C LYS A 224 -2.83 7.11 19.68
N ASN A 225 -3.46 7.67 20.70
CA ASN A 225 -2.89 7.80 22.06
C ASN A 225 -2.68 6.42 22.72
N ALA A 226 -3.54 5.43 22.45
CA ALA A 226 -3.31 4.06 22.90
C ALA A 226 -2.08 3.42 22.24
N LEU A 227 -1.63 3.92 21.09
CA LEU A 227 -0.37 3.53 20.46
C LEU A 227 0.81 4.28 21.10
N GLU A 228 0.69 5.59 21.30
CA GLU A 228 1.74 6.44 21.88
C GLU A 228 2.06 6.05 23.34
N ASN A 229 1.04 5.72 24.14
CA ASN A 229 1.20 5.30 25.54
C ASN A 229 1.87 3.91 25.70
N ARG A 230 2.09 3.16 24.62
CA ARG A 230 2.83 1.88 24.64
C ARG A 230 4.33 2.04 24.36
N GLY A 231 4.84 3.28 24.35
CA GLY A 231 6.23 3.62 24.05
C GLY A 231 6.61 3.34 22.58
N ASN A 232 7.91 3.21 22.28
CA ASN A 232 8.48 2.91 20.96
C ASN A 232 8.03 1.55 20.33
N ARG A 233 6.98 0.92 20.87
CA ARG A 233 6.44 -0.34 20.38
C ARG A 233 5.67 -0.10 19.08
N ILE A 234 6.25 -0.57 17.98
CA ILE A 234 5.54 -0.64 16.70
C ILE A 234 4.25 -1.43 16.88
N THR A 235 3.16 -0.81 16.49
CA THR A 235 1.82 -1.38 16.60
C THR A 235 1.64 -2.47 15.57
N ARG A 236 0.76 -3.46 15.83
CA ARG A 236 0.45 -4.53 14.84
C ARG A 236 0.05 -3.93 13.49
N TYR A 237 -0.78 -2.88 13.51
CA TYR A 237 -1.19 -2.16 12.30
C TYR A 237 0.00 -1.55 11.55
N ARG A 238 0.92 -0.87 12.24
CA ARG A 238 2.10 -0.25 11.61
C ARG A 238 3.08 -1.29 11.08
N LEU A 239 3.30 -2.36 11.82
CA LEU A 239 4.17 -3.45 11.42
C LEU A 239 3.68 -4.08 10.10
N VAL A 240 2.39 -4.41 10.03
CA VAL A 240 1.77 -4.99 8.83
C VAL A 240 1.73 -3.96 7.70
N SER A 241 1.33 -2.72 7.97
CA SER A 241 1.11 -1.71 6.92
C SER A 241 2.40 -1.24 6.23
N ILE A 242 3.52 -1.23 6.95
CA ILE A 242 4.83 -0.80 6.42
C ILE A 242 5.66 -1.99 5.95
N TRP A 243 5.70 -3.08 6.74
CA TRP A 243 6.64 -4.18 6.54
C TRP A 243 6.00 -5.47 6.05
N GLY A 244 4.66 -5.58 6.09
CA GLY A 244 3.95 -6.84 5.83
C GLY A 244 4.14 -7.90 6.93
N LEU A 245 4.70 -7.53 8.08
CA LEU A 245 5.07 -8.49 9.12
C LEU A 245 3.98 -8.63 10.19
N VAL A 246 3.86 -9.85 10.72
CA VAL A 246 3.08 -10.18 11.93
C VAL A 246 4.05 -10.80 12.94
N ASN A 247 4.05 -10.28 14.18
CA ASN A 247 5.08 -10.59 15.20
C ASN A 247 5.44 -12.09 15.27
N ASP A 248 4.44 -12.95 15.41
CA ASP A 248 4.64 -14.36 15.73
C ASP A 248 4.47 -15.28 14.50
N SER A 249 4.34 -14.72 13.29
CA SER A 249 4.15 -15.49 12.06
C SER A 249 5.45 -15.67 11.27
N GLN A 250 5.74 -16.91 10.87
CA GLN A 250 6.79 -17.25 9.92
C GLN A 250 6.29 -17.34 8.47
N LYS A 251 4.97 -17.20 8.24
CA LYS A 251 4.41 -17.25 6.89
C LYS A 251 4.91 -16.08 6.05
N SER A 252 5.07 -16.27 4.75
CA SER A 252 5.35 -15.15 3.85
C SER A 252 4.25 -14.09 3.99
N PRO A 253 4.58 -12.80 4.10
CA PRO A 253 3.59 -11.70 4.08
C PRO A 253 2.61 -11.79 2.92
N PHE A 254 3.06 -12.26 1.74
CA PHE A 254 2.21 -12.39 0.56
C PHE A 254 1.23 -13.56 0.65
N ASP A 255 1.60 -14.65 1.34
CA ASP A 255 0.70 -15.80 1.55
C ASP A 255 -0.45 -15.45 2.52
N MET A 256 -0.32 -14.36 3.26
CA MET A 256 -1.32 -13.85 4.17
C MET A 256 -2.29 -12.87 3.51
N ILE A 257 -2.11 -12.56 2.22
CA ILE A 257 -3.04 -11.74 1.43
C ILE A 257 -4.20 -12.61 0.97
N ASP A 258 -5.43 -12.12 1.15
CA ASP A 258 -6.67 -12.88 0.86
C ASP A 258 -6.84 -14.17 1.68
N ALA A 259 -5.90 -14.48 2.58
CA ALA A 259 -6.05 -15.55 3.55
C ALA A 259 -7.22 -15.24 4.50
N PRO A 260 -7.99 -16.25 4.92
CA PRO A 260 -9.02 -16.05 5.92
C PRO A 260 -8.39 -15.48 7.20
N PRO A 261 -9.12 -14.60 7.92
CA PRO A 261 -8.68 -14.12 9.22
C PRO A 261 -8.42 -15.30 10.17
N SER A 262 -7.32 -15.23 10.93
CA SER A 262 -7.01 -16.17 12.00
C SER A 262 -7.81 -15.78 13.23
N TYR A 263 -9.08 -16.18 13.28
CA TYR A 263 -9.82 -16.17 14.53
C TYR A 263 -9.37 -17.42 15.32
N GLU A 264 -8.60 -17.21 16.38
CA GLU A 264 -8.50 -18.16 17.49
C GLU A 264 -9.70 -17.99 18.42
#